data_AF-A0A5E3WSP4-F1
#
_entry.id   AF-A0A5E3WSP4-F1
#
_cell.length_a   1.000
_cell.length_b   1.000
_cell.length_c   1.000
_cell.angle_alpha   90.00
_cell.angle_beta   90.00
_cell.angle_gamma   90.00
#
_symmetry.space_group_name_H-M   'P 1'
#
loop_
_entity.id
_entity.type
_entity.pdbx_description
1 polymer ?
#
loop_
_entity_poly.entity_id
_entity_poly.type
_entity_poly.pdbx_seq_one_letter_code
_entity_poly.pdbx_strand_id
1 'polypeptide(L)'
;MVFGSSLSLGLIACASTIEYLTIDIAGGFLADIEGTITFLKLRYFRLCTDPLFGALLLGRLVLPYALDLHLEQVESWRARFTAKHPGIYEVPFWPSEYAPEYFDCEWRRPQTFAQDLAQPHRTRMIHCAHPADHPASPGDPAEPLWHSSTRVMGLDVRIDPNTAPSSPAAARFPELISVTLAASVDELRPVLEDPVGRDAAGSLELSDKLSARRSLTFRDNQLHGPDRERDFNSQYPKALYDAVQYVLGLVPDAWAPTSEQRVKEFVFAKDSWLPDRSLGYQHILGRFTSLRVLHFDSPLLAHATRFKQNLEGCMAFEHLDALALALNIAGTGGVYLCPLLESIRLQAPLNRLQSSVGQGNWDERLNSPGRLASGARRILVTSV
;
A
#
# COMPACT_ATOMS: atom_id res chain seq x y z
N MET A 1 24.21 4.05 -10.21
CA MET A 1 25.21 2.99 -10.48
C MET A 1 25.28 2.71 -11.98
N VAL A 2 26.42 2.35 -12.57
CA VAL A 2 26.54 2.09 -14.02
C VAL A 2 26.88 0.62 -14.24
N PHE A 3 26.04 -0.10 -15.00
CA PHE A 3 26.24 -1.52 -15.34
C PHE A 3 26.60 -1.75 -16.81
N GLY A 4 26.30 -0.79 -17.69
CA GLY A 4 26.39 -0.99 -19.15
C GLY A 4 25.57 -2.21 -19.56
N SER A 5 26.12 -3.06 -20.43
CA SER A 5 25.47 -4.29 -20.89
C SER A 5 25.49 -5.44 -19.87
N SER A 6 26.24 -5.34 -18.76
CA SER A 6 26.48 -6.46 -17.84
C SER A 6 25.20 -6.96 -17.17
N LEU A 7 24.30 -6.05 -16.80
CA LEU A 7 22.99 -6.41 -16.22
C LEU A 7 22.16 -7.18 -17.24
N SER A 8 22.08 -6.71 -18.48
CA SER A 8 21.34 -7.38 -19.56
C SER A 8 21.90 -8.78 -19.83
N LEU A 9 23.23 -8.92 -19.96
CA LEU A 9 23.89 -10.20 -20.18
C LEU A 9 23.63 -11.19 -19.04
N GLY A 10 23.70 -10.73 -17.78
CA GLY A 10 23.40 -11.57 -16.62
C GLY A 10 21.96 -12.05 -16.60
N LEU A 11 20.99 -11.15 -16.83
CA LEU A 11 19.57 -11.49 -16.90
C LEU A 11 19.26 -12.45 -18.06
N ILE A 12 19.84 -12.23 -19.24
CA ILE A 12 19.68 -13.14 -20.40
C ILE A 12 20.26 -14.52 -20.09
N ALA A 13 21.45 -14.58 -19.48
CA ALA A 13 22.12 -15.85 -19.18
C ALA A 13 21.31 -16.73 -18.21
N CYS A 14 20.52 -16.14 -17.31
CA CYS A 14 19.71 -16.88 -16.35
C CYS A 14 18.20 -16.92 -16.68
N ALA A 15 17.74 -16.25 -17.73
CA ALA A 15 16.31 -16.03 -17.99
C ALA A 15 15.48 -17.32 -18.08
N SER A 16 16.08 -18.42 -18.57
CA SER A 16 15.41 -19.72 -18.73
C SER A 16 15.36 -20.57 -17.45
N THR A 17 16.17 -20.24 -16.45
CA THR A 17 16.35 -21.06 -15.23
C THR A 17 16.00 -20.34 -13.94
N ILE A 18 16.03 -19.00 -13.92
CA ILE A 18 15.78 -18.22 -12.71
C ILE A 18 14.32 -18.33 -12.27
N GLU A 19 14.13 -18.64 -10.99
CA GLU A 19 12.81 -18.74 -10.35
C GLU A 19 12.53 -17.56 -9.42
N TYR A 20 13.59 -16.95 -8.88
CA TYR A 20 13.56 -15.86 -7.92
C TYR A 20 14.51 -14.75 -8.36
N LEU A 21 13.98 -13.53 -8.50
CA LEU A 21 14.79 -12.36 -8.83
C LEU A 21 14.49 -11.22 -7.85
N THR A 22 15.54 -10.65 -7.27
CA THR A 22 15.47 -9.40 -6.51
C THR A 22 16.48 -8.43 -7.10
N ILE A 23 16.02 -7.24 -7.45
CA ILE A 23 16.88 -6.12 -7.86
C ILE A 23 16.61 -4.99 -6.87
N ASP A 24 17.60 -4.68 -6.03
CA ASP A 24 17.51 -3.62 -5.03
C ASP A 24 18.60 -2.58 -5.29
N ILE A 25 18.21 -1.53 -6.01
CA ILE A 25 19.08 -0.43 -6.42
C ILE A 25 18.27 0.86 -6.28
N ALA A 26 18.05 1.28 -5.03
CA ALA A 26 17.21 2.42 -4.67
C ALA A 26 17.54 3.71 -5.45
N GLY A 27 18.83 4.05 -5.59
CA GLY A 27 19.28 5.25 -6.30
C GLY A 27 19.25 5.15 -7.84
N GLY A 28 18.71 4.06 -8.39
CA GLY A 28 18.65 3.85 -9.83
C GLY A 28 19.96 3.36 -10.46
N PHE A 29 19.87 2.99 -11.74
CA PHE A 29 20.98 2.40 -12.47
C PHE A 29 20.97 2.73 -13.96
N LEU A 30 22.15 2.92 -14.54
CA LEU A 30 22.33 3.02 -15.98
C LEU A 30 22.74 1.65 -16.52
N ALA A 31 21.87 1.03 -17.32
CA ALA A 31 22.12 -0.25 -17.98
C ALA A 31 21.61 -0.24 -19.42
N ASP A 32 22.41 -0.82 -20.31
CA ASP A 32 22.05 -0.99 -21.71
C ASP A 32 21.27 -2.31 -21.84
N ILE A 33 19.94 -2.21 -21.71
CA ILE A 33 19.04 -3.36 -21.83
C ILE A 33 18.59 -3.46 -23.29
N GLU A 34 19.34 -4.25 -24.05
CA GLU A 34 19.02 -4.56 -25.44
C GLU A 34 17.94 -5.64 -25.56
N GLY A 35 17.00 -5.44 -26.49
CA GLY A 35 16.00 -6.44 -26.83
C GLY A 35 14.91 -6.65 -25.78
N THR A 36 14.48 -7.90 -25.64
CA THR A 36 13.42 -8.35 -24.71
C THR A 36 13.92 -9.60 -23.98
N ILE A 37 13.72 -9.65 -22.67
CA ILE A 37 14.16 -10.74 -21.81
C ILE A 37 12.93 -11.49 -21.32
N THR A 38 12.82 -12.78 -21.67
CA THR A 38 11.66 -13.61 -21.34
C THR A 38 11.98 -14.55 -20.19
N PHE A 39 11.23 -14.41 -19.10
CA PHE A 39 11.38 -15.26 -17.92
C PHE A 39 10.28 -16.32 -17.86
N LEU A 40 10.62 -17.58 -18.15
CA LEU A 40 9.62 -18.65 -18.22
C LEU A 40 9.33 -19.32 -16.88
N LYS A 41 10.30 -19.30 -15.95
CA LYS A 41 10.21 -19.98 -14.65
C LYS A 41 10.14 -19.02 -13.46
N LEU A 42 10.19 -17.71 -13.71
CA LEU A 42 10.20 -16.72 -12.65
C LEU A 42 8.86 -16.70 -11.94
N ARG A 43 8.84 -17.19 -10.70
CA ARG A 43 7.65 -17.24 -9.84
C ARG A 43 7.62 -16.11 -8.82
N TYR A 44 8.75 -15.45 -8.59
CA TYR A 44 8.86 -14.31 -7.69
C TYR A 44 9.79 -13.23 -8.27
N PHE A 45 9.34 -11.97 -8.23
CA PHE A 45 10.14 -10.82 -8.63
C PHE A 45 9.93 -9.65 -7.66
N ARG A 46 11.03 -9.17 -7.08
CA ARG A 46 11.07 -7.91 -6.32
C ARG A 46 11.96 -6.89 -7.03
N LEU A 47 11.44 -5.69 -7.21
CA LEU A 47 12.14 -4.57 -7.84
C LEU A 47 12.05 -3.33 -6.94
N CYS A 48 13.19 -2.93 -6.36
CA CYS A 48 13.35 -1.70 -5.59
C CYS A 48 14.29 -0.75 -6.35
N THR A 49 13.75 0.31 -6.93
CA THR A 49 14.54 1.28 -7.69
C THR A 49 13.80 2.59 -7.95
N ASP A 50 14.49 3.57 -8.52
CA ASP A 50 13.86 4.81 -8.99
C ASP A 50 12.88 4.52 -10.15
N PRO A 51 11.69 5.16 -10.19
CA PRO A 51 10.64 4.87 -11.16
C PRO A 51 11.08 4.94 -12.62
N LEU A 52 12.02 5.81 -12.99
CA LEU A 52 12.51 5.88 -14.37
C LEU A 52 13.15 4.55 -14.77
N PHE A 53 14.07 4.04 -13.94
CA PHE A 53 14.79 2.80 -14.25
C PHE A 53 13.90 1.57 -14.09
N GLY A 54 12.96 1.62 -13.13
CA GLY A 54 11.94 0.59 -12.97
C GLY A 54 11.12 0.41 -14.24
N ALA A 55 10.58 1.51 -14.78
CA ALA A 55 9.78 1.49 -16.00
C ALA A 55 10.58 1.03 -17.23
N LEU A 56 11.83 1.49 -17.37
CA LEU A 56 12.72 1.05 -18.45
C LEU A 56 13.00 -0.45 -18.39
N LEU A 57 13.27 -1.00 -17.20
CA LEU A 57 13.52 -2.42 -17.02
C LEU A 57 12.26 -3.23 -17.29
N LEU A 58 11.15 -2.91 -16.61
CA LEU A 58 9.86 -3.61 -16.76
C LEU A 58 9.37 -3.63 -18.22
N GLY A 59 9.59 -2.51 -18.94
CA GLY A 59 9.29 -2.41 -20.37
C GLY A 59 10.09 -3.37 -21.27
N ARG A 60 11.14 -4.01 -20.75
CA ARG A 60 12.00 -4.97 -21.47
C ARG A 60 11.80 -6.42 -21.03
N LEU A 61 11.05 -6.65 -19.95
CA LEU A 61 10.79 -7.98 -19.42
C LEU A 61 9.49 -8.55 -19.99
N VAL A 62 9.47 -9.85 -20.24
CA VAL A 62 8.24 -10.63 -20.43
C VAL A 62 8.11 -11.54 -19.22
N LEU A 63 7.15 -11.21 -18.35
CA LEU A 63 6.94 -11.86 -17.06
C LEU A 63 5.77 -12.85 -17.11
N PRO A 64 5.76 -13.91 -16.29
CA PRO A 64 4.60 -14.78 -16.15
C PRO A 64 3.41 -14.05 -15.53
N TYR A 65 2.19 -14.37 -15.98
CA TYR A 65 0.98 -13.74 -15.43
C TYR A 65 0.76 -14.06 -13.93
N ALA A 66 1.14 -15.26 -13.48
CA ALA A 66 1.00 -15.73 -12.10
C ALA A 66 2.20 -15.39 -11.18
N LEU A 67 3.13 -14.56 -11.64
CA LEU A 67 4.31 -14.12 -10.88
C LEU A 67 3.92 -13.50 -9.52
N ASP A 68 4.63 -13.75 -8.42
CA ASP A 68 4.52 -12.86 -7.25
C ASP A 68 5.37 -11.63 -7.54
N LEU A 69 4.75 -10.44 -7.55
CA LEU A 69 5.40 -9.21 -8.01
C LEU A 69 5.35 -8.13 -6.94
N HIS A 70 6.53 -7.66 -6.56
CA HIS A 70 6.71 -6.67 -5.52
C HIS A 70 7.48 -5.47 -6.09
N LEU A 71 6.80 -4.35 -6.27
CA LEU A 71 7.37 -3.13 -6.84
C LEU A 71 7.56 -2.11 -5.72
N GLU A 72 8.80 -1.64 -5.55
CA GLU A 72 9.16 -0.61 -4.59
C GLU A 72 9.75 0.59 -5.33
N GLN A 73 8.93 1.63 -5.44
CA GLN A 73 9.31 2.90 -6.04
C GLN A 73 10.02 3.77 -5.01
N VAL A 74 11.25 4.16 -5.34
CA VAL A 74 12.02 5.10 -4.54
C VAL A 74 11.76 6.51 -5.05
N GLU A 75 10.96 7.27 -4.31
CA GLU A 75 10.40 8.56 -4.72
C GLU A 75 10.87 9.68 -3.78
N SER A 76 11.10 10.88 -4.32
CA SER A 76 11.45 12.06 -3.51
C SER A 76 10.24 12.95 -3.27
N TRP A 77 9.15 12.42 -2.71
CA TRP A 77 7.89 13.17 -2.60
C TRP A 77 8.04 14.50 -1.81
N ARG A 78 8.85 14.54 -0.76
CA ARG A 78 9.08 15.72 0.09
C ARG A 78 9.68 16.88 -0.72
N ALA A 79 10.77 16.60 -1.44
CA ALA A 79 11.43 17.57 -2.31
C ALA A 79 10.49 18.14 -3.38
N ARG A 80 9.53 17.33 -3.83
CA ARG A 80 8.59 17.70 -4.91
C ARG A 80 7.42 18.57 -4.42
N PHE A 81 7.05 18.51 -3.15
CA PHE A 81 5.93 19.27 -2.58
C PHE A 81 6.38 20.42 -1.68
N THR A 82 7.48 21.09 -2.03
CA THR A 82 8.01 22.27 -1.31
C THR A 82 7.32 23.58 -1.70
N ALA A 83 6.75 23.65 -2.90
CA ALA A 83 5.98 24.81 -3.35
C ALA A 83 4.70 25.02 -2.54
N LYS A 84 4.37 26.29 -2.29
CA LYS A 84 3.21 26.70 -1.50
C LYS A 84 2.16 27.38 -2.39
N HIS A 85 0.93 26.88 -2.34
CA HIS A 85 -0.18 27.35 -3.17
C HIS A 85 -1.32 27.92 -2.30
N PRO A 86 -1.55 29.25 -2.26
CA PRO A 86 -2.55 29.83 -1.36
C PRO A 86 -3.92 29.14 -1.45
N GLY A 87 -4.47 28.71 -0.30
CA GLY A 87 -5.77 28.04 -0.20
C GLY A 87 -5.76 26.52 -0.39
N ILE A 88 -4.62 25.91 -0.77
CA ILE A 88 -4.49 24.47 -0.97
C ILE A 88 -3.87 23.81 0.27
N TYR A 89 -4.66 23.15 1.11
CA TYR A 89 -4.15 22.53 2.34
C TYR A 89 -3.98 21.01 2.24
N GLU A 90 -4.30 20.45 1.08
CA GLU A 90 -4.10 19.04 0.74
C GLU A 90 -2.89 18.92 -0.17
N VAL A 91 -2.15 17.82 -0.07
CA VAL A 91 -1.03 17.58 -0.99
C VAL A 91 -1.57 17.41 -2.40
N PRO A 92 -1.14 18.22 -3.38
CA PRO A 92 -1.67 18.19 -4.74
C PRO A 92 -1.06 17.05 -5.55
N PHE A 93 -1.33 15.79 -5.17
CA PHE A 93 -0.96 14.65 -5.99
C PHE A 93 -1.70 14.68 -7.35
N TRP A 94 -1.15 14.03 -8.37
CA TRP A 94 -1.82 13.88 -9.67
C TRP A 94 -3.21 13.25 -9.49
N PRO A 95 -4.27 13.72 -10.19
CA PRO A 95 -4.27 14.64 -11.35
C PRO A 95 -4.44 16.12 -11.01
N SER A 96 -4.07 16.58 -9.81
CA SER A 96 -4.14 18.01 -9.44
C SER A 96 -3.36 18.89 -10.43
N GLU A 97 -3.89 20.09 -10.73
CA GLU A 97 -3.20 21.10 -11.55
C GLU A 97 -1.91 21.62 -10.91
N TYR A 98 -1.77 21.47 -9.59
CA TYR A 98 -0.56 21.84 -8.83
C TYR A 98 0.38 20.65 -8.61
N ALA A 99 0.13 19.50 -9.26
CA ALA A 99 1.03 18.37 -9.20
C ALA A 99 2.36 18.71 -9.90
N PRO A 100 3.51 18.30 -9.35
CA PRO A 100 4.83 18.50 -9.97
C PRO A 100 4.91 17.93 -11.40
N GLU A 101 5.58 18.64 -12.32
CA GLU A 101 5.79 18.26 -13.74
C GLU A 101 6.39 16.85 -13.93
N TYR A 102 7.06 16.30 -12.91
CA TYR A 102 7.57 14.93 -12.92
C TYR A 102 6.49 13.87 -13.22
N PHE A 103 5.21 14.16 -12.92
CA PHE A 103 4.09 13.27 -13.21
C PHE A 103 3.65 13.31 -14.69
N ASP A 104 4.26 14.13 -15.56
CA ASP A 104 3.86 14.29 -16.97
C ASP A 104 4.32 13.14 -17.88
N CYS A 105 5.32 12.35 -17.45
CA CYS A 105 5.74 11.16 -18.19
C CYS A 105 4.83 9.96 -17.89
N GLU A 106 3.87 9.66 -18.78
CA GLU A 106 2.84 8.63 -18.58
C GLU A 106 3.38 7.26 -18.15
N TRP A 107 4.46 6.81 -18.78
CA TRP A 107 5.07 5.49 -18.54
C TRP A 107 5.84 5.39 -17.21
N ARG A 108 6.04 6.50 -16.49
CA ARG A 108 6.65 6.54 -15.15
C ARG A 108 5.63 6.79 -14.04
N ARG A 109 4.36 6.97 -14.39
CA ARG A 109 3.33 7.32 -13.42
C ARG A 109 3.11 6.18 -12.41
N PRO A 110 2.88 6.48 -11.13
CA PRO A 110 2.58 5.45 -10.13
C PRO A 110 1.43 4.49 -10.51
N GLN A 111 0.42 4.98 -11.24
CA GLN A 111 -0.69 4.17 -11.76
C GLN A 111 -0.23 3.09 -12.75
N THR A 112 0.80 3.38 -13.55
CA THR A 112 1.37 2.46 -14.54
C THR A 112 2.00 1.24 -13.84
N PHE A 113 2.70 1.46 -12.72
CA PHE A 113 3.26 0.38 -11.92
C PHE A 113 2.19 -0.43 -11.18
N ALA A 114 1.09 0.22 -10.79
CA ALA A 114 -0.05 -0.52 -10.29
C ALA A 114 -0.58 -1.47 -11.38
N GLN A 115 -0.71 -1.02 -12.64
CA GLN A 115 -1.13 -1.88 -13.75
C GLN A 115 -0.21 -3.09 -13.95
N ASP A 116 1.10 -2.94 -13.77
CA ASP A 116 2.04 -4.07 -13.83
C ASP A 116 1.73 -5.16 -12.79
N LEU A 117 1.20 -4.79 -11.62
CA LEU A 117 0.79 -5.78 -10.62
C LEU A 117 -0.39 -6.64 -11.09
N ALA A 118 -1.35 -6.03 -11.80
CA ALA A 118 -2.51 -6.73 -12.33
C ALA A 118 -2.18 -7.51 -13.61
N GLN A 119 -1.25 -7.00 -14.42
CA GLN A 119 -0.91 -7.52 -15.74
C GLN A 119 0.61 -7.62 -15.94
N PRO A 120 1.33 -8.41 -15.13
CA PRO A 120 2.79 -8.48 -15.21
C PRO A 120 3.28 -8.98 -16.57
N HIS A 121 2.50 -9.80 -17.25
CA HIS A 121 2.81 -10.30 -18.58
C HIS A 121 2.70 -9.23 -19.69
N ARG A 122 2.21 -8.03 -19.36
CA ARG A 122 2.05 -6.89 -20.28
C ARG A 122 2.94 -5.70 -19.95
N THR A 123 3.89 -5.81 -19.02
CA THR A 123 4.78 -4.70 -18.62
C THR A 123 5.43 -3.99 -19.82
N ARG A 124 5.81 -4.73 -20.86
CA ARG A 124 6.33 -4.18 -22.12
C ARG A 124 5.34 -3.23 -22.83
N MET A 125 4.07 -3.59 -22.85
CA MET A 125 3.01 -2.78 -23.47
C MET A 125 2.64 -1.60 -22.57
N ILE A 126 2.65 -1.80 -21.25
CA ILE A 126 2.35 -0.78 -20.24
C ILE A 126 3.38 0.35 -20.29
N HIS A 127 4.68 0.03 -20.45
CA HIS A 127 5.76 1.02 -20.48
C HIS A 127 6.24 1.40 -21.89
N CYS A 128 5.46 1.15 -22.94
CA CYS A 128 5.85 1.60 -24.27
C CYS A 128 5.55 3.10 -24.45
N ALA A 129 6.26 3.77 -25.37
CA ALA A 129 6.11 5.21 -25.59
C ALA A 129 4.72 5.61 -26.14
N HIS A 130 3.98 4.63 -26.67
CA HIS A 130 2.65 4.81 -27.26
C HIS A 130 1.78 3.64 -26.79
N PRO A 131 1.33 3.63 -25.53
CA PRO A 131 0.46 2.57 -25.02
C PRO A 131 -0.78 2.57 -25.91
N ALA A 132 -0.94 1.53 -26.72
CA ALA A 132 -2.16 1.38 -27.48
C ALA A 132 -3.28 1.00 -26.49
N ASP A 133 -4.46 1.59 -26.68
CA ASP A 133 -5.68 1.20 -25.98
C ASP A 133 -5.99 -0.25 -26.34
N HIS A 134 -5.42 -1.19 -25.60
CA HIS A 134 -5.62 -2.60 -25.83
C HIS A 134 -6.84 -3.04 -25.04
N PRO A 135 -8.00 -3.28 -25.68
CA PRO A 135 -9.17 -3.75 -24.96
C PRO A 135 -8.83 -5.02 -24.18
N ALA A 136 -9.45 -5.17 -23.00
CA ALA A 136 -9.36 -6.39 -22.21
C ALA A 136 -9.57 -7.60 -23.14
N SER A 137 -8.58 -8.49 -23.19
CA SER A 137 -8.66 -9.66 -24.06
C SER A 137 -9.58 -10.65 -23.36
N PRO A 138 -10.77 -10.96 -23.90
CA PRO A 138 -11.64 -11.96 -23.30
C PRO A 138 -10.86 -13.29 -23.24
N GLY A 139 -10.66 -13.81 -22.03
CA GLY A 139 -9.86 -15.01 -21.78
C GLY A 139 -8.41 -14.78 -21.34
N ASP A 140 -8.03 -13.56 -20.94
CA ASP A 140 -6.74 -13.33 -20.27
C ASP A 140 -6.70 -14.07 -18.91
N PRO A 141 -5.79 -15.05 -18.73
CA PRO A 141 -5.70 -15.80 -17.47
C PRO A 141 -5.26 -14.94 -16.28
N ALA A 142 -4.69 -13.76 -16.51
CA ALA A 142 -4.31 -12.83 -15.44
C ALA A 142 -5.52 -12.24 -14.71
N GLU A 143 -6.66 -12.06 -15.38
CA GLU A 143 -7.84 -11.42 -14.80
C GLU A 143 -8.47 -12.24 -13.65
N PRO A 144 -8.82 -13.53 -13.81
CA PRO A 144 -9.37 -14.33 -12.71
C PRO A 144 -8.36 -14.48 -11.56
N LEU A 145 -7.06 -14.57 -11.86
CA LEU A 145 -6.00 -14.64 -10.87
C LEU A 145 -5.86 -13.31 -10.10
N TRP A 146 -5.93 -12.17 -10.79
CA TRP A 146 -5.94 -10.86 -10.13
C TRP A 146 -7.16 -10.69 -9.23
N HIS A 147 -8.32 -11.17 -9.68
CA HIS A 147 -9.53 -11.17 -8.88
C HIS A 147 -9.39 -12.00 -7.59
N SER A 148 -8.82 -13.20 -7.66
CA SER A 148 -8.57 -14.01 -6.46
C SER A 148 -7.56 -13.33 -5.53
N SER A 149 -6.54 -12.69 -6.09
CA SER A 149 -5.42 -12.06 -5.38
C SER A 149 -5.77 -10.76 -4.65
N THR A 150 -6.93 -10.16 -4.93
CA THR A 150 -7.33 -8.84 -4.38
C THR A 150 -8.36 -8.94 -3.25
N ARG A 151 -8.58 -10.16 -2.73
CA ARG A 151 -9.56 -10.40 -1.66
C ARG A 151 -9.10 -9.84 -0.31
N VAL A 152 -7.81 -9.89 -0.02
CA VAL A 152 -7.21 -9.38 1.21
C VAL A 152 -6.17 -8.32 0.86
N MET A 153 -6.22 -7.20 1.58
CA MET A 153 -5.25 -6.11 1.45
C MET A 153 -4.50 -5.88 2.76
N GLY A 154 -3.20 -5.68 2.67
CA GLY A 154 -2.34 -5.28 3.78
C GLY A 154 -1.83 -3.86 3.59
N LEU A 155 -1.72 -3.11 4.68
CA LEU A 155 -1.14 -1.78 4.70
C LEU A 155 0.00 -1.71 5.74
N ASP A 156 1.18 -1.28 5.29
CA ASP A 156 2.30 -0.89 6.15
C ASP A 156 2.64 0.57 5.90
N VAL A 157 2.55 1.39 6.95
CA VAL A 157 2.91 2.81 6.90
C VAL A 157 4.05 3.04 7.88
N ARG A 158 5.13 3.64 7.38
CA ARG A 158 6.21 4.17 8.21
C ARG A 158 6.23 5.68 8.14
N ILE A 159 6.17 6.33 9.29
CA ILE A 159 6.17 7.80 9.38
C ILE A 159 7.57 8.35 9.14
N ASP A 160 7.70 9.67 9.10
CA ASP A 160 9.01 10.29 9.07
C ASP A 160 9.79 9.99 10.37
N PRO A 161 10.97 9.34 10.36
CA PRO A 161 11.86 9.21 11.51
C PRO A 161 12.22 10.51 12.22
N ASN A 162 12.13 11.67 11.55
CA ASN A 162 12.32 12.97 12.20
C ASN A 162 11.09 13.44 13.01
N THR A 163 9.99 12.69 13.00
CA THR A 163 8.77 13.07 13.73
C THR A 163 9.03 13.00 15.24
N ALA A 164 9.14 14.17 15.86
CA ALA A 164 9.28 14.27 17.31
C ALA A 164 8.00 13.78 18.04
N PRO A 165 8.12 13.27 19.28
CA PRO A 165 6.97 12.83 20.08
C PRO A 165 5.84 13.84 20.26
N SER A 166 6.16 15.13 20.24
CA SER A 166 5.21 16.24 20.40
C SER A 166 4.69 16.78 19.06
N SER A 167 5.24 16.32 17.95
CA SER A 167 4.85 16.76 16.62
C SER A 167 3.73 15.88 16.05
N PRO A 168 2.78 16.46 15.30
CA PRO A 168 1.74 15.67 14.65
C PRO A 168 2.34 14.85 13.51
N ALA A 169 2.29 13.52 13.63
CA ALA A 169 2.75 12.60 12.57
C ALA A 169 2.02 12.87 11.25
N ALA A 170 0.73 13.21 11.32
CA ALA A 170 -0.10 13.53 10.16
C ALA A 170 0.46 14.65 9.26
N ALA A 171 1.22 15.59 9.81
CA ALA A 171 1.69 16.78 9.09
C ALA A 171 2.97 16.53 8.26
N ARG A 172 3.58 15.34 8.37
CA ARG A 172 4.82 15.00 7.65
C ARG A 172 4.55 13.93 6.61
N PHE A 173 5.29 13.97 5.51
CA PHE A 173 5.27 12.87 4.55
C PHE A 173 5.80 11.58 5.22
N PRO A 174 5.35 10.39 4.80
CA PRO A 174 5.85 9.14 5.34
C PRO A 174 7.29 8.85 4.90
N GLU A 175 7.99 7.96 5.61
CA GLU A 175 9.17 7.30 5.06
C GLU A 175 8.76 6.23 4.05
N LEU A 176 7.70 5.49 4.35
CA LEU A 176 7.25 4.38 3.52
C LEU A 176 5.73 4.20 3.59
N ILE A 177 5.11 3.89 2.45
CA ILE A 177 3.76 3.33 2.38
C ILE A 177 3.83 2.10 1.50
N SER A 178 3.38 0.95 2.01
CA SER A 178 3.29 -0.30 1.27
C SER A 178 1.87 -0.84 1.30
N VAL A 179 1.35 -1.19 0.13
CA VAL A 179 0.10 -1.93 0.00
C VAL A 179 0.42 -3.31 -0.56
N THR A 180 -0.06 -4.35 0.11
CA THR A 180 0.13 -5.75 -0.28
C THR A 180 -1.23 -6.40 -0.51
N LEU A 181 -1.31 -7.32 -1.45
CA LEU A 181 -2.52 -8.03 -1.86
C LEU A 181 -2.26 -9.54 -1.88
N ALA A 182 -3.23 -10.31 -1.40
CA ALA A 182 -3.24 -11.77 -1.46
C ALA A 182 -4.68 -12.32 -1.45
N ALA A 183 -4.83 -13.62 -1.68
CA ALA A 183 -6.14 -14.26 -1.67
C ALA A 183 -6.67 -14.53 -0.25
N SER A 184 -5.77 -14.62 0.74
CA SER A 184 -6.10 -14.89 2.13
C SER A 184 -5.17 -14.15 3.09
N VAL A 185 -5.57 -14.03 4.36
CA VAL A 185 -4.74 -13.45 5.42
C VAL A 185 -3.49 -14.31 5.68
N ASP A 186 -3.61 -15.63 5.53
CA ASP A 186 -2.51 -16.58 5.73
C ASP A 186 -1.43 -16.45 4.64
N GLU A 187 -1.82 -16.14 3.40
CA GLU A 187 -0.88 -15.80 2.32
C GLU A 187 -0.27 -14.40 2.50
N LEU A 188 -1.04 -13.46 3.08
CA LEU A 188 -0.63 -12.06 3.21
C LEU A 188 0.40 -11.86 4.34
N ARG A 189 0.17 -12.46 5.50
CA ARG A 189 0.96 -12.19 6.72
C ARG A 189 2.46 -12.44 6.55
N PRO A 190 2.93 -13.56 5.97
CA PRO A 190 4.36 -13.77 5.74
C PRO A 190 5.00 -12.66 4.89
N VAL A 191 4.26 -12.13 3.91
CA VAL A 191 4.73 -11.02 3.05
C VAL A 191 4.85 -9.72 3.85
N LEU A 192 3.90 -9.44 4.75
CA LEU A 192 3.94 -8.26 5.63
C LEU A 192 5.03 -8.37 6.71
N GLU A 193 5.33 -9.58 7.18
CA GLU A 193 6.37 -9.85 8.19
C GLU A 193 7.79 -9.83 7.61
N ASP A 194 7.93 -9.99 6.29
CA ASP A 194 9.20 -9.92 5.57
C ASP A 194 9.25 -8.71 4.61
N PRO A 195 9.31 -7.46 5.09
CA PRO A 195 9.28 -6.29 4.20
C PRO A 195 10.49 -6.19 3.25
N VAL A 196 11.60 -6.89 3.55
CA VAL A 196 12.87 -6.83 2.80
C VAL A 196 12.98 -7.93 1.74
N GLY A 197 12.53 -9.16 2.04
CA GLY A 197 12.59 -10.32 1.16
C GLY A 197 11.22 -10.87 0.71
N ARG A 198 10.14 -10.20 1.13
CA ARG A 198 8.70 -10.41 0.85
C ARG A 198 8.27 -11.84 0.62
N ASP A 199 8.77 -12.72 1.47
CA ASP A 199 8.47 -14.14 1.51
C ASP A 199 8.63 -14.83 0.14
N ALA A 200 9.81 -14.62 -0.47
CA ALA A 200 10.20 -15.34 -1.67
C ALA A 200 10.10 -16.86 -1.46
N ALA A 201 10.53 -17.37 -0.31
CA ALA A 201 10.51 -18.81 0.00
C ALA A 201 9.09 -19.41 -0.01
N GLY A 202 8.06 -18.65 0.38
CA GLY A 202 6.67 -19.07 0.30
C GLY A 202 6.05 -19.03 -1.10
N SER A 203 6.79 -18.64 -2.15
CA SER A 203 6.24 -18.58 -3.51
C SER A 203 6.09 -19.96 -4.13
N LEU A 204 4.85 -20.31 -4.46
CA LEU A 204 4.52 -21.56 -5.14
C LEU A 204 5.04 -21.60 -6.58
N GLU A 205 5.14 -22.81 -7.13
CA GLU A 205 5.41 -22.99 -8.56
C GLU A 205 4.31 -22.35 -9.42
N LEU A 206 4.68 -21.85 -10.61
CA LEU A 206 3.74 -21.12 -11.48
C LEU A 206 2.49 -21.94 -11.85
N SER A 207 2.61 -23.25 -12.00
CA SER A 207 1.48 -24.14 -12.32
C SER A 207 0.49 -24.32 -11.18
N ASP A 208 0.94 -24.09 -9.94
CA ASP A 208 0.20 -24.42 -8.73
C ASP A 208 -0.48 -23.18 -8.13
N LYS A 209 -0.24 -22.00 -8.73
CA LYS A 209 -0.79 -20.72 -8.27
C LYS A 209 -2.24 -20.51 -8.71
N LEU A 210 -3.12 -20.42 -7.72
CA LEU A 210 -4.51 -19.97 -7.89
C LEU A 210 -4.70 -18.47 -7.60
N SER A 211 -3.67 -17.85 -7.03
CA SER A 211 -3.52 -16.44 -6.69
C SER A 211 -2.05 -16.06 -6.81
N ALA A 212 -1.75 -14.77 -6.83
CA ALA A 212 -0.40 -14.24 -6.73
C ALA A 212 -0.35 -13.16 -5.66
N ARG A 213 0.77 -13.11 -4.94
CA ARG A 213 1.01 -12.10 -3.92
C ARG A 213 1.61 -10.88 -4.61
N ARG A 214 1.02 -9.70 -4.38
CA ARG A 214 1.40 -8.48 -5.08
C ARG A 214 1.61 -7.37 -4.09
N SER A 215 2.57 -6.49 -4.34
CA SER A 215 2.70 -5.30 -3.50
C SER A 215 3.24 -4.11 -4.27
N LEU A 216 2.71 -2.94 -3.95
CA LEU A 216 3.23 -1.65 -4.38
C LEU A 216 3.72 -0.89 -3.14
N THR A 217 4.97 -0.46 -3.16
CA THR A 217 5.58 0.30 -2.08
C THR A 217 6.16 1.58 -2.61
N PHE A 218 5.96 2.64 -1.84
CA PHE A 218 6.58 3.93 -2.05
C PHE A 218 7.53 4.16 -0.88
N ARG A 219 8.80 4.36 -1.19
CA ARG A 219 9.85 4.65 -0.21
C ARG A 219 10.41 6.03 -0.51
N ASP A 220 10.55 6.83 0.54
CA ASP A 220 11.17 8.13 0.41
C ASP A 220 12.67 8.01 0.14
N ASN A 221 13.14 8.75 -0.87
CA ASN A 221 14.55 8.79 -1.25
C ASN A 221 15.37 9.78 -0.39
N GLN A 222 14.71 10.66 0.38
CA GLN A 222 15.41 11.60 1.25
C GLN A 222 15.80 10.92 2.56
N LEU A 223 17.02 10.38 2.64
CA LEU A 223 17.47 9.65 3.82
C LEU A 223 18.06 10.54 4.92
N HIS A 224 18.45 11.78 4.59
CA HIS A 224 19.18 12.65 5.51
C HIS A 224 18.24 13.59 6.26
N GLY A 225 18.32 13.56 7.60
CA GLY A 225 17.46 14.36 8.48
C GLY A 225 17.42 15.86 8.16
N PRO A 226 18.55 16.54 7.91
CA PRO A 226 18.54 17.97 7.56
C PRO A 226 17.78 18.30 6.27
N ASP A 227 17.86 17.43 5.26
CA ASP A 227 17.13 17.62 4.00
C ASP A 227 15.62 17.50 4.23
N ARG A 228 15.20 16.54 5.07
CA ARG A 228 13.79 16.37 5.47
C ARG A 228 13.23 17.59 6.19
N GLU A 229 14.01 18.19 7.09
CA GLU A 229 13.59 19.41 7.79
C GLU A 229 13.55 20.62 6.85
N ARG A 230 14.51 20.75 5.92
CA ARG A 230 14.50 21.81 4.91
C ARG A 230 13.24 21.74 4.05
N ASP A 231 12.85 20.53 3.65
CA ASP A 231 11.75 20.29 2.71
C ASP A 231 10.41 20.06 3.44
N PHE A 232 10.35 20.30 4.76
CA PHE A 232 9.11 20.25 5.52
C PHE A 232 8.16 21.38 5.10
N ASN A 233 6.98 21.00 4.59
CA ASN A 233 5.96 21.95 4.17
C ASN A 233 4.78 22.00 5.14
N SER A 234 4.79 23.01 6.02
CA SER A 234 3.74 23.24 7.02
C SER A 234 2.35 23.58 6.44
N GLN A 235 2.24 23.81 5.12
CA GLN A 235 0.97 24.08 4.46
C GLN A 235 0.05 22.85 4.42
N TYR A 236 0.62 21.64 4.49
CA TYR A 236 -0.10 20.38 4.37
C TYR A 236 -0.21 19.68 5.74
N PRO A 237 -1.15 20.08 6.62
CA PRO A 237 -1.25 19.57 7.99
C PRO A 237 -1.64 18.07 8.06
N LYS A 238 -2.05 17.48 6.93
CA LYS A 238 -2.44 16.08 6.80
C LYS A 238 -1.68 15.33 5.69
N ALA A 239 -0.45 15.77 5.37
CA ALA A 239 0.38 15.18 4.31
C ALA A 239 0.51 13.65 4.38
N LEU A 240 0.60 13.06 5.58
CA LEU A 240 0.62 11.61 5.75
C LEU A 240 -0.67 10.95 5.27
N TYR A 241 -1.81 11.54 5.62
CA TYR A 241 -3.13 10.98 5.29
C TYR A 241 -3.40 11.11 3.79
N ASP A 242 -3.01 12.24 3.20
CA ASP A 242 -3.09 12.47 1.76
C ASP A 242 -2.24 11.46 1.00
N ALA A 243 -1.00 11.22 1.45
CA ALA A 243 -0.10 10.25 0.82
C ALA A 243 -0.65 8.83 0.91
N VAL A 244 -1.18 8.42 2.07
CA VAL A 244 -1.78 7.08 2.25
C VAL A 244 -3.02 6.92 1.37
N GLN A 245 -3.91 7.93 1.34
CA GLN A 245 -5.09 7.90 0.47
C GLN A 245 -4.70 7.82 -1.01
N TYR A 246 -3.70 8.61 -1.42
CA TYR A 246 -3.17 8.58 -2.79
C TYR A 246 -2.66 7.18 -3.14
N VAL A 247 -1.75 6.61 -2.34
CA VAL A 247 -1.16 5.29 -2.60
C VAL A 247 -2.22 4.19 -2.60
N LEU A 248 -3.14 4.20 -1.63
CA LEU A 248 -4.26 3.27 -1.65
C LEU A 248 -5.02 3.42 -2.95
N GLY A 249 -5.34 4.63 -3.38
CA GLY A 249 -6.03 4.98 -4.63
C GLY A 249 -5.37 4.47 -5.92
N LEU A 250 -4.06 4.19 -5.90
CA LEU A 250 -3.33 3.68 -7.06
C LEU A 250 -3.55 2.20 -7.33
N VAL A 251 -3.75 1.39 -6.29
CA VAL A 251 -3.80 -0.08 -6.42
C VAL A 251 -4.97 -0.46 -7.34
N PRO A 252 -4.73 -1.31 -8.37
CA PRO A 252 -5.46 -1.24 -9.63
C PRO A 252 -6.97 -1.36 -9.51
N ASP A 253 -7.62 -0.33 -10.03
CA ASP A 253 -8.99 -0.36 -10.56
C ASP A 253 -8.94 -0.46 -12.11
N ALA A 254 -7.86 -1.06 -12.66
CA ALA A 254 -7.42 -0.80 -14.03
C ALA A 254 -8.46 -1.10 -15.13
N TRP A 255 -9.45 -1.96 -14.88
CA TRP A 255 -10.45 -2.36 -15.89
C TRP A 255 -11.85 -2.66 -15.33
N ALA A 256 -12.07 -2.51 -14.02
CA ALA A 256 -13.33 -2.89 -13.40
C ALA A 256 -13.76 -1.79 -12.42
N PRO A 257 -14.70 -0.90 -12.78
CA PRO A 257 -15.41 -0.14 -11.76
C PRO A 257 -15.82 -1.13 -10.67
N THR A 258 -15.51 -0.82 -9.40
CA THR A 258 -15.76 -1.62 -8.18
C THR A 258 -14.63 -2.53 -7.64
N SER A 259 -13.33 -2.34 -7.92
CA SER A 259 -12.28 -3.15 -7.23
C SER A 259 -12.30 -2.98 -5.69
N GLU A 260 -12.74 -1.83 -5.20
CA GLU A 260 -13.01 -1.56 -3.78
C GLU A 260 -14.07 -2.49 -3.16
N GLN A 261 -14.91 -3.10 -4.00
CA GLN A 261 -15.85 -4.13 -3.57
C GLN A 261 -15.19 -5.51 -3.41
N ARG A 262 -13.96 -5.70 -3.91
CA ARG A 262 -13.27 -7.00 -3.88
C ARG A 262 -12.56 -7.25 -2.56
N VAL A 263 -11.96 -6.22 -1.97
CA VAL A 263 -11.30 -6.31 -0.67
C VAL A 263 -12.34 -6.62 0.40
N LYS A 264 -12.27 -7.84 0.95
CA LYS A 264 -13.15 -8.32 2.04
C LYS A 264 -12.46 -8.23 3.39
N GLU A 265 -11.15 -8.28 3.42
CA GLU A 265 -10.35 -8.22 4.63
C GLU A 265 -9.19 -7.25 4.46
N PHE A 266 -8.92 -6.45 5.48
CA PHE A 266 -7.87 -5.45 5.48
C PHE A 266 -7.01 -5.61 6.73
N VAL A 267 -5.70 -5.68 6.55
CA VAL A 267 -4.72 -5.97 7.60
C VAL A 267 -3.81 -4.78 7.77
N PHE A 268 -3.79 -4.19 8.96
CA PHE A 268 -2.72 -3.28 9.36
C PHE A 268 -1.52 -4.11 9.78
N ALA A 269 -0.39 -3.92 9.09
CA ALA A 269 0.83 -4.67 9.34
C ALA A 269 1.32 -4.48 10.78
N LYS A 270 1.94 -5.50 11.34
CA LYS A 270 2.38 -5.55 12.73
C LYS A 270 3.15 -4.31 13.15
N ASP A 271 4.12 -3.91 12.34
CA ASP A 271 5.02 -2.81 12.66
C ASP A 271 4.57 -1.45 12.07
N SER A 272 3.37 -1.39 11.48
CA SER A 272 2.81 -0.18 10.86
C SER A 272 2.51 0.90 11.92
N TRP A 273 2.59 2.14 11.49
CA TRP A 273 1.89 3.25 12.13
C TRP A 273 0.37 3.07 11.99
N LEU A 274 -0.38 3.50 13.01
CA LEU A 274 -1.85 3.46 13.04
C LEU A 274 -2.41 4.87 13.31
N PRO A 275 -3.54 5.27 12.69
CA PRO A 275 -4.14 6.56 12.98
C PRO A 275 -4.63 6.69 14.42
N ASP A 276 -4.34 7.83 15.02
CA ASP A 276 -4.83 8.28 16.34
C ASP A 276 -5.99 9.27 16.22
N ARG A 277 -6.44 9.56 14.99
CA ARG A 277 -7.57 10.44 14.68
C ARG A 277 -8.49 9.80 13.66
N SER A 278 -9.80 10.04 13.81
CA SER A 278 -10.82 9.51 12.91
C SER A 278 -10.59 9.87 11.44
N LEU A 279 -10.07 11.08 11.18
CA LEU A 279 -9.74 11.53 9.83
C LEU A 279 -8.74 10.60 9.12
N GLY A 280 -7.76 10.04 9.82
CA GLY A 280 -6.79 9.13 9.22
C GLY A 280 -7.46 7.83 8.77
N TYR A 281 -8.36 7.27 9.59
CA TYR A 281 -9.16 6.11 9.19
C TYR A 281 -10.12 6.43 8.04
N GLN A 282 -10.64 7.65 7.93
CA GLN A 282 -11.44 8.05 6.76
C GLN A 282 -10.61 8.04 5.47
N HIS A 283 -9.36 8.51 5.51
CA HIS A 283 -8.45 8.49 4.35
C HIS A 283 -8.03 7.06 3.96
N ILE A 284 -7.90 6.17 4.94
CA ILE A 284 -7.52 4.76 4.72
C ILE A 284 -8.72 3.94 4.25
N LEU A 285 -9.82 3.99 4.98
CA LEU A 285 -10.95 3.07 4.81
C LEU A 285 -12.05 3.63 3.93
N GLY A 286 -12.04 4.94 3.63
CA GLY A 286 -13.11 5.67 2.93
C GLY A 286 -13.55 5.04 1.62
N ARG A 287 -12.61 4.34 0.97
CA ARG A 287 -12.83 3.69 -0.31
C ARG A 287 -13.41 2.29 -0.21
N PHE A 288 -13.29 1.58 0.92
CA PHE A 288 -13.72 0.18 0.98
C PHE A 288 -15.19 0.03 1.32
N THR A 289 -15.99 -0.31 0.32
CA THR A 289 -17.44 -0.51 0.45
C THR A 289 -17.83 -1.93 0.83
N SER A 290 -16.96 -2.92 0.60
CA SER A 290 -17.21 -4.34 0.85
C SER A 290 -16.38 -4.99 1.93
N LEU A 291 -15.66 -4.18 2.70
CA LEU A 291 -14.81 -4.66 3.79
C LEU A 291 -15.66 -5.31 4.88
N ARG A 292 -15.33 -6.54 5.26
CA ARG A 292 -16.02 -7.34 6.28
C ARG A 292 -15.18 -7.54 7.54
N VAL A 293 -13.85 -7.57 7.41
CA VAL A 293 -12.93 -7.79 8.53
C VAL A 293 -11.77 -6.80 8.51
N LEU A 294 -11.51 -6.19 9.66
CA LEU A 294 -10.26 -5.47 9.93
C LEU A 294 -9.38 -6.32 10.83
N HIS A 295 -8.10 -6.44 10.48
CA HIS A 295 -7.09 -7.08 11.32
C HIS A 295 -6.06 -6.05 11.74
N PHE A 296 -5.71 -6.10 13.02
CA PHE A 296 -4.59 -5.36 13.56
C PHE A 296 -3.58 -6.35 14.12
N ASP A 297 -2.50 -6.52 13.37
CA ASP A 297 -1.43 -7.45 13.74
C ASP A 297 -0.40 -6.77 14.67
N SER A 298 -0.59 -5.50 15.04
CA SER A 298 0.27 -4.82 16.01
C SER A 298 -0.03 -5.27 17.45
N PRO A 299 0.98 -5.51 18.29
CA PRO A 299 0.78 -5.79 19.72
C PRO A 299 0.24 -4.55 20.44
N LEU A 300 -0.38 -4.74 21.61
CA LEU A 300 -0.81 -3.61 22.44
C LEU A 300 0.36 -2.83 23.02
N LEU A 301 0.21 -1.51 23.07
CA LEU A 301 1.09 -0.62 23.80
C LEU A 301 1.14 -1.04 25.29
N ALA A 302 2.35 -1.18 25.82
CA ALA A 302 2.54 -1.57 27.22
C ALA A 302 1.91 -0.53 28.17
N HIS A 303 1.26 -0.99 29.24
CA HIS A 303 0.52 -0.12 30.18
C HIS A 303 1.36 1.00 30.81
N ALA A 304 2.68 0.79 30.97
CA ALA A 304 3.58 1.79 31.53
C ALA A 304 4.03 2.88 30.52
N THR A 305 3.75 2.66 29.23
CA THR A 305 4.21 3.55 28.16
C THR A 305 3.13 4.58 27.84
N ARG A 306 3.51 5.87 27.90
CA ARG A 306 2.62 6.96 27.49
C ARG A 306 2.46 6.98 25.97
N PHE A 307 1.21 7.07 25.53
CA PHE A 307 0.88 7.25 24.12
C PHE A 307 1.52 8.51 23.52
N LYS A 308 2.01 8.38 22.28
CA LYS A 308 2.57 9.45 21.45
C LYS A 308 2.14 9.21 20.00
N GLN A 309 1.98 10.27 19.22
CA GLN A 309 1.49 10.17 17.83
C GLN A 309 2.53 9.59 16.86
N ASN A 310 3.80 9.58 17.27
CA ASN A 310 4.91 9.04 16.49
C ASN A 310 5.21 7.56 16.83
N LEU A 311 4.30 6.85 17.48
CA LEU A 311 4.46 5.42 17.77
C LEU A 311 4.13 4.60 16.54
N GLU A 312 4.95 3.59 16.29
CA GLU A 312 4.78 2.58 15.24
C GLU A 312 4.79 1.19 15.88
N GLY A 313 4.23 0.21 15.19
CA GLY A 313 4.29 -1.19 15.60
C GLY A 313 3.61 -1.51 16.92
N CYS A 314 2.65 -0.68 17.31
CA CYS A 314 1.84 -0.94 18.49
C CYS A 314 0.43 -0.37 18.34
N MET A 315 -0.51 -1.00 19.02
CA MET A 315 -1.87 -0.54 19.14
C MET A 315 -2.09 0.08 20.52
N ALA A 316 -2.50 1.34 20.54
CA ALA A 316 -2.98 2.01 21.73
C ALA A 316 -4.51 2.14 21.70
N PHE A 317 -5.08 2.53 22.84
CA PHE A 317 -6.51 2.78 22.95
C PHE A 317 -6.96 3.89 21.99
N GLU A 318 -6.15 4.94 21.86
CA GLU A 318 -6.37 6.10 21.00
C GLU A 318 -6.60 5.68 19.54
N HIS A 319 -5.91 4.64 19.07
CA HIS A 319 -6.11 4.11 17.72
C HIS A 319 -7.49 3.48 17.54
N LEU A 320 -7.96 2.70 18.51
CA LEU A 320 -9.29 2.07 18.46
C LEU A 320 -10.42 3.07 18.70
N ASP A 321 -10.22 4.05 19.58
CA ASP A 321 -11.17 5.13 19.82
C ASP A 321 -11.35 5.99 18.56
N ALA A 322 -10.24 6.36 17.91
CA ALA A 322 -10.25 7.05 16.63
C ALA A 322 -10.96 6.26 15.52
N LEU A 323 -10.74 4.94 15.45
CA LEU A 323 -11.45 4.06 14.52
C LEU A 323 -12.96 4.05 14.81
N ALA A 324 -13.33 3.89 16.09
CA ALA A 324 -14.73 3.87 16.50
C ALA A 324 -15.45 5.17 16.15
N LEU A 325 -14.79 6.32 16.36
CA LEU A 325 -15.29 7.62 15.92
C LEU A 325 -15.45 7.68 14.40
N ALA A 326 -14.44 7.25 13.63
CA ALA A 326 -14.51 7.26 12.17
C ALA A 326 -15.67 6.42 11.62
N LEU A 327 -15.91 5.24 12.20
CA LEU A 327 -16.97 4.33 11.80
C LEU A 327 -18.38 4.84 12.15
N ASN A 328 -18.50 5.73 13.13
CA ASN A 328 -19.79 6.24 13.63
C ASN A 328 -20.11 7.68 13.22
N ILE A 329 -19.26 8.31 12.42
CA ILE A 329 -19.57 9.61 11.80
C ILE A 329 -20.20 9.33 10.42
N ALA A 330 -21.43 9.79 10.23
CA ALA A 330 -22.08 9.73 8.93
C ALA A 330 -21.36 10.67 7.95
N GLY A 331 -20.96 10.14 6.79
CA GLY A 331 -20.39 10.92 5.71
C GLY A 331 -21.45 11.62 4.86
N THR A 332 -21.02 12.12 3.71
CA THR A 332 -21.91 12.74 2.71
C THR A 332 -23.05 11.79 2.34
N GLY A 333 -24.28 12.29 2.33
CA GLY A 333 -25.47 11.47 2.02
C GLY A 333 -25.89 10.50 3.13
N GLY A 334 -25.33 10.63 4.35
CA GLY A 334 -25.68 9.76 5.48
C GLY A 334 -25.02 8.39 5.43
N VAL A 335 -24.05 8.19 4.54
CA VAL A 335 -23.36 6.89 4.36
C VAL A 335 -22.29 6.74 5.43
N TYR A 336 -22.32 5.62 6.14
CA TYR A 336 -21.30 5.27 7.14
C TYR A 336 -20.13 4.51 6.49
N LEU A 337 -18.94 4.72 7.05
CA LEU A 337 -17.72 4.05 6.63
C LEU A 337 -17.83 2.52 6.81
N CYS A 338 -17.41 1.77 5.80
CA CYS A 338 -17.42 0.30 5.77
C CYS A 338 -18.73 -0.30 6.33
N PRO A 339 -19.88 -0.11 5.65
CA PRO A 339 -21.17 -0.53 6.17
C PRO A 339 -21.29 -2.05 6.31
N LEU A 340 -20.47 -2.81 5.58
CA LEU A 340 -20.42 -4.27 5.63
C LEU A 340 -19.40 -4.83 6.65
N LEU A 341 -18.72 -3.97 7.42
CA LEU A 341 -17.76 -4.40 8.43
C LEU A 341 -18.47 -5.15 9.56
N GLU A 342 -18.07 -6.39 9.80
CA GLU A 342 -18.67 -7.30 10.77
C GLU A 342 -17.70 -7.62 11.92
N SER A 343 -16.39 -7.57 11.68
CA SER A 343 -15.38 -8.00 12.65
C SER A 343 -14.16 -7.11 12.67
N ILE A 344 -13.67 -6.82 13.87
CA ILE A 344 -12.34 -6.27 14.12
C ILE A 344 -11.56 -7.33 14.90
N ARG A 345 -10.42 -7.76 14.36
CA ARG A 345 -9.55 -8.80 14.93
C ARG A 345 -8.28 -8.16 15.45
N LEU A 346 -7.97 -8.44 16.72
CA LEU A 346 -6.80 -7.92 17.41
C LEU A 346 -5.87 -9.08 17.76
N GLN A 347 -4.56 -8.91 17.61
CA GLN A 347 -3.59 -9.94 18.02
C GLN A 347 -3.44 -10.05 19.56
N ALA A 348 -4.11 -9.18 20.33
CA ALA A 348 -3.92 -9.09 21.77
C ALA A 348 -5.17 -9.48 22.57
N PRO A 349 -5.01 -10.00 23.80
CA PRO A 349 -6.15 -10.38 24.64
C PRO A 349 -7.04 -9.18 24.96
N LEU A 350 -8.33 -9.29 24.63
CA LEU A 350 -9.35 -8.26 24.88
C LEU A 350 -9.39 -7.77 26.33
N ASN A 351 -9.11 -8.65 27.29
CA ASN A 351 -9.13 -8.34 28.72
C ASN A 351 -8.14 -7.22 29.09
N ARG A 352 -7.01 -7.11 28.38
CA ARG A 352 -6.02 -6.04 28.61
C ARG A 352 -6.54 -4.68 28.12
N LEU A 353 -7.26 -4.65 27.00
CA LEU A 353 -7.92 -3.44 26.48
C LEU A 353 -9.07 -2.98 27.37
N GLN A 354 -9.82 -3.92 27.95
CA GLN A 354 -10.93 -3.63 28.86
C GLN A 354 -10.45 -3.16 30.24
N SER A 355 -9.26 -3.56 30.68
CA SER A 355 -8.69 -3.09 31.95
C SER A 355 -8.17 -1.65 31.92
N SER A 356 -7.79 -1.13 30.75
CA SER A 356 -7.26 0.23 30.59
C SER A 356 -8.33 1.31 30.44
N VAL A 357 -9.60 0.93 30.21
CA VAL A 357 -10.71 1.85 29.97
C VAL A 357 -11.90 1.30 30.74
N GLY A 358 -12.39 2.00 31.76
CA GLY A 358 -13.46 1.50 32.63
C GLY A 358 -14.62 0.92 31.81
N GLN A 359 -14.71 -0.42 31.77
CA GLN A 359 -15.75 -1.27 31.16
C GLN A 359 -16.61 -0.63 30.04
N GLY A 360 -15.99 0.15 29.16
CA GLY A 360 -16.69 0.78 28.06
C GLY A 360 -17.08 -0.34 27.11
N ASN A 361 -18.38 -0.51 26.89
CA ASN A 361 -18.90 -1.52 25.99
C ASN A 361 -18.42 -1.19 24.56
N TRP A 362 -17.32 -1.81 24.09
CA TRP A 362 -16.77 -1.60 22.74
C TRP A 362 -17.83 -1.81 21.66
N ASP A 363 -18.79 -2.68 21.95
CA ASP A 363 -19.97 -2.88 21.13
C ASP A 363 -20.78 -1.59 20.94
N GLU A 364 -21.08 -0.82 21.99
CA GLU A 364 -21.78 0.47 21.90
C GLU A 364 -20.94 1.53 21.18
N ARG A 365 -19.63 1.56 21.45
CA ARG A 365 -18.70 2.53 20.83
C ARG A 365 -18.54 2.32 19.33
N LEU A 366 -18.54 1.07 18.87
CA LEU A 366 -18.40 0.73 17.45
C LEU A 366 -19.74 0.70 16.71
N ASN A 367 -20.85 0.51 17.44
CA ASN A 367 -22.18 0.33 16.87
C ASN A 367 -23.17 1.39 17.39
N SER A 368 -22.93 2.65 17.04
CA SER A 368 -23.89 3.71 17.37
C SER A 368 -25.29 3.39 16.79
N PRO A 369 -26.37 3.83 17.46
CA PRO A 369 -27.73 3.62 16.96
C PRO A 369 -27.93 4.15 15.53
N GLY A 370 -27.32 5.29 15.18
CA GLY A 370 -27.41 5.88 13.84
C GLY A 370 -26.77 4.99 12.77
N ARG A 371 -25.58 4.44 13.07
CA ARG A 371 -24.89 3.51 12.17
C ARG A 371 -25.75 2.27 11.92
N LEU A 372 -26.28 1.64 12.97
CA LEU A 372 -27.14 0.45 12.84
C LEU A 372 -28.46 0.75 12.11
N ALA A 373 -29.07 1.90 12.38
CA ALA A 373 -30.30 2.34 11.71
C ALA A 373 -30.10 2.57 10.20
N SER A 374 -28.88 2.93 9.77
CA SER A 374 -28.51 3.04 8.36
C SER A 374 -28.41 1.70 7.61
N GLY A 375 -28.55 0.57 8.31
CA GLY A 375 -28.41 -0.78 7.76
C GLY A 375 -26.98 -1.33 7.81
N ALA A 376 -26.03 -0.61 8.42
CA ALA A 376 -24.68 -1.12 8.60
C ALA A 376 -24.65 -2.34 9.55
N ARG A 377 -23.74 -3.29 9.26
CA ARG A 377 -23.58 -4.53 10.02
C ARG A 377 -23.04 -4.25 11.42
N ARG A 378 -23.54 -4.96 12.43
CA ARG A 378 -23.00 -4.89 13.79
C ARG A 378 -21.56 -5.43 13.80
N ILE A 379 -20.64 -4.67 14.36
CA ILE A 379 -19.22 -4.99 14.46
C ILE A 379 -18.95 -5.70 15.78
N LEU A 380 -18.25 -6.82 15.71
CA LEU A 380 -17.71 -7.56 16.85
C LEU A 380 -16.19 -7.36 16.94
N VAL A 381 -15.69 -7.13 18.16
CA VAL A 381 -14.24 -7.11 18.41
C VAL A 381 -13.83 -8.48 18.97
N THR A 382 -12.86 -9.10 18.33
CA THR A 382 -12.35 -10.43 18.71
C THR A 382 -10.83 -10.37 18.88
N SER A 383 -10.31 -11.17 19.81
CA SER A 383 -8.87 -11.44 19.90
C SER A 383 -8.56 -12.76 19.20
N VAL A 384 -7.47 -12.80 18.44
CA VAL A 384 -6.97 -14.02 17.77
C VAL A 384 -5.96 -14.74 18.64
#